data_AF-H6BDI8-F1
#
_entry.id   AF-H6BDI8-F1
#
_cell.length_a   1.000
_cell.length_b   1.000
_cell.length_c   1.000
_cell.angle_alpha   90.00
_cell.angle_beta   90.00
_cell.angle_gamma   90.00
#
_symmetry.space_group_name_H-M   'P 1'
#
loop_
_entity.id
_entity.type
_entity.pdbx_description
1 polymer ?
#
loop_
_entity_poly.entity_id
_entity_poly.type
_entity_poly.pdbx_seq_one_letter_code
_entity_poly.pdbx_strand_id
1 'polypeptide(L)'
;AKRIVLDAKVDYPAACNAMETLLVHKDLNKTEGLDDLLMELANEGVVIYGGPVAHDTLKVPKVDSFHHEYSSMACTLEFVDDV
;
A
#
# COMPACT_ATOMS: atom_id res chain seq x y z
N ALA A 1 -1.19 -13.57 -0.33
CA ALA A 1 -0.67 -12.19 -0.24
C ALA A 1 -1.28 -11.44 0.95
N LYS A 2 -2.61 -11.34 1.03
CA LYS A 2 -3.36 -10.56 2.02
C LYS A 2 -2.87 -10.63 3.48
N ARG A 3 -2.81 -11.84 4.07
CA ARG A 3 -2.32 -12.02 5.45
C ARG A 3 -0.88 -11.53 5.67
N ILE A 4 -0.02 -11.63 4.66
CA ILE A 4 1.39 -11.21 4.74
C ILE A 4 1.49 -9.69 4.75
N VAL A 5 0.69 -9.01 3.92
CA VAL A 5 0.70 -7.53 3.82
C VAL A 5 0.15 -6.89 5.09
N LEU A 6 -0.91 -7.47 5.67
CA LEU A 6 -1.46 -7.02 6.94
C LEU A 6 -0.48 -7.22 8.08
N ASP A 7 0.10 -8.42 8.21
CA ASP A 7 1.11 -8.72 9.21
C ASP A 7 2.32 -7.77 9.09
N ALA A 8 2.82 -7.56 7.87
CA ALA A 8 3.95 -6.68 7.62
C ALA A 8 3.69 -5.19 7.95
N LYS A 9 2.44 -4.74 8.07
CA LYS A 9 2.11 -3.33 8.39
C LYS A 9 1.51 -3.12 9.77
N VAL A 10 0.60 -3.99 10.19
CA VAL A 10 -0.25 -3.81 11.36
C VAL A 10 0.33 -4.46 12.61
N ASP A 11 1.11 -5.54 12.47
CA ASP A 11 1.65 -6.27 13.63
C ASP A 11 2.61 -5.40 14.46
N TYR A 12 3.46 -4.60 13.79
CA TYR A 12 4.29 -3.59 14.45
C TYR A 12 4.64 -2.41 13.51
N PRO A 13 3.75 -1.42 13.33
CA PRO A 13 3.90 -0.37 12.31
C PRO A 13 5.08 0.60 12.54
N ALA A 14 5.56 0.67 13.78
CA ALA A 14 6.70 1.49 14.19
C ALA A 14 8.04 0.74 14.11
N ALA A 15 8.03 -0.52 13.65
CA ALA A 15 9.23 -1.30 13.45
C ALA A 15 9.99 -0.83 12.21
N CYS A 16 11.31 -0.89 12.24
CA CYS A 16 12.14 -0.58 11.07
C CYS A 16 11.97 -1.59 9.91
N ASN A 17 11.31 -2.72 10.15
CA ASN A 17 10.96 -3.72 9.13
C ASN A 17 9.48 -3.66 8.72
N ALA A 18 8.72 -2.68 9.21
CA ALA A 18 7.34 -2.49 8.77
C ALA A 18 7.32 -2.15 7.28
N MET A 19 6.32 -2.66 6.56
CA MET A 19 6.15 -2.35 5.15
C MET A 19 5.82 -0.86 4.98
N GLU A 20 6.62 -0.13 4.21
CA GLU A 20 6.36 1.28 3.91
C GLU A 20 5.81 1.50 2.51
N THR A 21 6.24 0.68 1.54
CA THR A 21 5.78 0.73 0.15
C THR A 21 5.32 -0.64 -0.33
N LEU A 22 4.09 -0.70 -0.86
CA LEU A 22 3.50 -1.87 -1.49
C LEU A 22 3.51 -1.67 -3.02
N LEU A 23 4.37 -2.44 -3.70
CA LEU A 23 4.40 -2.48 -5.16
C LEU A 23 3.45 -3.56 -5.67
N VAL A 24 2.53 -3.17 -6.55
CA VAL A 24 1.51 -4.05 -7.12
C VAL A 24 1.70 -4.15 -8.62
N HIS A 25 1.71 -5.35 -9.17
CA HIS A 25 1.79 -5.53 -10.61
C HIS A 25 0.54 -4.93 -11.30
N LYS A 26 0.72 -4.20 -12.40
CA LYS A 26 -0.36 -3.50 -13.12
C LYS A 26 -1.55 -4.39 -13.51
N ASP A 27 -1.31 -5.68 -13.77
CA ASP A 27 -2.35 -6.64 -14.16
C ASP A 27 -3.33 -6.94 -13.02
N LEU A 28 -2.91 -6.69 -11.77
CA LEU A 28 -3.74 -6.86 -10.57
C LEU A 28 -4.62 -5.64 -10.26
N ASN A 29 -4.46 -4.54 -11.00
CA ASN A 29 -5.17 -3.28 -10.77
C ASN A 29 -6.71 -3.42 -10.86
N LYS A 30 -7.22 -4.38 -11.63
CA LYS A 30 -8.66 -4.63 -11.80
C LYS A 30 -9.15 -5.92 -11.14
N THR A 31 -8.38 -6.43 -10.18
CA THR A 31 -8.72 -7.69 -9.50
C THR A 31 -9.43 -7.41 -8.19
N GLU A 32 -10.52 -8.14 -7.92
CA GLU A 32 -11.23 -8.07 -6.63
C GLU A 32 -10.28 -8.30 -5.44
N GLY A 33 -9.23 -9.09 -5.63
CA GLY A 33 -8.22 -9.35 -4.59
C GLY A 33 -7.40 -8.13 -4.17
N LEU A 34 -7.23 -7.12 -5.04
CA LEU A 34 -6.57 -5.87 -4.67
C LEU A 34 -7.54 -4.98 -3.88
N ASP A 35 -8.77 -4.83 -4.34
CA ASP A 35 -9.79 -4.04 -3.64
C ASP A 35 -10.03 -4.58 -2.22
N ASP A 36 -10.14 -5.90 -2.08
CA ASP A 36 -10.26 -6.60 -0.81
C ASP A 36 -9.05 -6.39 0.13
N LEU A 37 -7.86 -6.17 -0.43
CA LEU A 37 -6.65 -5.89 0.34
C LEU A 37 -6.65 -4.44 0.83
N LEU A 38 -7.01 -3.49 -0.04
CA LEU A 38 -7.09 -2.07 0.29
C LEU A 38 -8.19 -1.80 1.32
N MET A 39 -9.33 -2.48 1.19
CA MET A 39 -10.41 -2.37 2.17
C MET A 39 -9.99 -2.88 3.54
N GLU A 40 -9.24 -3.98 3.64
CA GLU A 40 -8.76 -4.45 4.94
C GLU A 40 -7.71 -3.54 5.55
N LEU A 41 -6.77 -3.03 4.75
CA LEU A 41 -5.81 -2.03 5.23
C LEU A 41 -6.53 -0.77 5.75
N ALA A 42 -7.54 -0.29 5.04
CA ALA A 42 -8.35 0.84 5.49
C ALA A 42 -9.16 0.52 6.76
N ASN A 43 -9.71 -0.71 6.89
CA ASN A 43 -10.43 -1.14 8.09
C ASN A 43 -9.53 -1.22 9.32
N GLU A 44 -8.27 -1.61 9.15
CA GLU A 44 -7.25 -1.58 10.21
C GLU A 44 -6.74 -0.16 10.52
N GLY A 45 -7.22 0.85 9.78
CA GLY A 45 -6.86 2.26 9.98
C GLY A 45 -5.57 2.70 9.27
N VAL A 46 -5.08 1.90 8.30
CA VAL A 46 -3.91 2.25 7.50
C VAL A 46 -4.28 3.30 6.45
N VAL A 47 -3.57 4.43 6.45
CA VAL A 47 -3.70 5.47 5.43
C VAL A 47 -2.91 5.07 4.19
N ILE A 48 -3.60 4.94 3.07
CA ILE A 48 -2.98 4.55 1.79
C ILE A 48 -2.69 5.79 0.97
N TYR A 49 -1.41 6.01 0.67
CA TYR A 49 -0.94 6.99 -0.29
C TYR A 49 -0.67 6.29 -1.62
N GLY A 50 -0.89 6.98 -2.73
CA GLY A 50 -0.55 6.48 -4.06
C GLY A 50 0.64 7.23 -4.63
N GLY A 51 1.57 6.56 -5.30
CA GLY A 51 2.44 7.28 -6.22
C GLY A 51 1.72 7.57 -7.55
N PRO A 52 2.42 7.96 -8.63
CA PRO A 52 1.79 8.54 -9.82
C PRO A 52 0.67 7.71 -10.43
N VAL A 53 0.88 6.40 -10.66
CA VAL A 53 -0.12 5.56 -11.34
C VAL A 53 -1.24 5.16 -10.39
N ALA A 54 -0.89 4.89 -9.13
CA ALA A 54 -1.84 4.55 -8.09
C ALA A 54 -2.77 5.71 -7.72
N HIS A 55 -2.25 6.95 -7.64
CA HIS A 55 -3.05 8.16 -7.46
C HIS A 55 -4.08 8.32 -8.57
N ASP A 56 -3.65 8.20 -9.83
CA ASP A 56 -4.52 8.38 -10.98
C ASP A 56 -5.63 7.33 -11.04
N THR A 57 -5.31 6.09 -10.65
CA THR A 57 -6.24 4.96 -10.69
C THR A 57 -7.17 4.91 -9.48
N LEU A 58 -6.63 4.98 -8.27
CA LEU A 58 -7.35 4.77 -7.01
C LEU A 58 -7.88 6.07 -6.39
N LYS A 59 -7.50 7.24 -6.93
CA LYS A 59 -7.88 8.57 -6.40
C LYS A 59 -7.49 8.81 -4.93
N VAL A 60 -6.41 8.16 -4.49
CA VAL A 60 -5.83 8.31 -3.15
C VAL A 60 -4.86 9.50 -3.09
N PRO A 61 -4.51 10.04 -1.90
CA PRO A 61 -3.54 11.12 -1.78
C PRO A 61 -2.20 10.75 -2.43
N LYS A 62 -1.65 11.67 -3.22
CA LYS A 62 -0.38 11.44 -3.91
C LYS A 62 0.79 11.55 -2.92
N VAL A 63 1.77 10.66 -3.02
CA VAL A 63 3.04 10.79 -2.31
C VAL A 63 4.05 11.61 -3.12
N ASP A 64 4.81 12.47 -2.44
CA ASP A 64 5.86 13.29 -3.05
C ASP A 64 7.16 12.51 -3.29
N SER A 65 7.40 11.43 -2.54
CA SER A 65 8.60 10.59 -2.61
C SER A 65 8.31 9.15 -2.18
N PHE A 66 8.90 8.18 -2.89
CA PHE A 66 8.85 6.76 -2.50
C PHE A 66 9.79 6.40 -1.35
N HIS A 67 10.73 7.29 -1.00
CA HIS A 67 11.64 7.11 0.15
C HIS A 67 11.04 7.68 1.43
N HIS A 68 9.74 7.49 1.64
CA HIS A 68 9.05 7.96 2.84
C HIS A 68 8.91 6.81 3.83
N GLU A 69 9.61 6.90 4.97
CA GLU A 69 9.38 6.03 6.13
C GLU A 69 8.26 6.64 6.98
N TYR A 70 7.08 6.02 6.99
CA TYR A 70 5.94 6.56 7.72
C TYR A 70 6.04 6.24 9.21
N SER A 71 6.67 5.11 9.59
CA SER A 71 6.76 4.65 10.99
C SER A 71 5.42 4.69 11.75
N SER A 72 4.32 4.51 11.01
CA SER A 72 2.95 4.72 11.45
C SER A 72 2.00 3.88 10.60
N MET A 73 0.70 3.95 10.89
CA MET A 73 -0.37 3.29 10.14
C MET A 73 -0.60 3.98 8.79
N ALA A 74 0.42 4.04 7.95
CA ALA A 74 0.38 4.65 6.63
C ALA A 74 1.37 3.96 5.68
N CYS A 75 0.99 3.74 4.43
CA CYS A 75 1.89 3.16 3.43
C CYS A 75 1.67 3.78 2.05
N THR A 76 2.67 3.68 1.18
CA THR A 76 2.56 4.02 -0.24
C THR A 76 2.19 2.78 -1.05
N LEU A 77 1.30 2.92 -2.02
CA LEU A 77 1.00 1.95 -3.05
C LEU A 77 1.44 2.49 -4.41
N GLU A 78 2.08 1.65 -5.21
CA GLU A 78 2.40 1.97 -6.60
C GLU A 78 2.15 0.77 -7.52
N PHE A 79 1.78 1.06 -8.76
CA PHE A 79 1.68 0.03 -9.79
C PHE A 79 2.98 -0.07 -10.60
N VAL A 80 3.48 -1.29 -10.75
CA VAL A 80 4.71 -1.59 -11.52
C VAL A 80 4.42 -2.51 -12.70
N ASP A 81 5.24 -2.38 -13.75
CA ASP A 81 5.15 -3.18 -14.96
C ASP A 81 5.76 -4.58 -14.81
N ASP A 82 6.75 -4.74 -13.93
CA ASP A 82 7.49 -5.98 -13.62
C ASP A 82 8.22 -5.84 -12.27
N VAL A 83 8.66 -6.96 -11.66
CA VAL A 83 9.40 -7.02 -10.36
C VAL A 83 10.89 -7.24 -10.56
#